data_AF-A0A2A2N3H0-F1
#
_entry.id   AF-A0A2A2N3H0-F1
#
_cell.length_a   1.000
_cell.length_b   1.000
_cell.length_c   1.000
_cell.angle_alpha   90.00
_cell.angle_beta   90.00
_cell.angle_gamma   90.00
#
_symmetry.space_group_name_H-M   'P 1'
#
loop_
_entity.id
_entity.type
_entity.pdbx_description
1 polymer ?
#
loop_
_entity_poly.entity_id
_entity_poly.type
_entity_poly.pdbx_seq_one_letter_code
_entity_poly.pdbx_strand_id
1 'polypeptide(L)'
;MKFDRLHFANALKHYRKKSNYSQDGLAELLSSAHRVFSSLNQATLSQWERGKIEPTLLRRLGIAHFFQQPYHYDEQELKSVKKALQHPVNFQNLNTVYDYEITHRSHVAFDKLDEDDKQLIFDSHFRQNGNAVTDTFDALCLTQPKVFCFYYKKMLVGHVLYELKQGAIYLISVVFLTKTIRTALLNHIAEISRGLMVYFPIRDRSLKQFMSDCFLEKCCYSRSVTFYVGTSEQFFDNPMILSVMEGYQDFRLVRYEQVQKKQKV
;
A
#
# COMPACT_ATOMS: atom_id res chain seq x y z
N MET A 1 14.65 16.54 11.57
CA MET A 1 15.86 15.85 11.10
C MET A 1 15.54 15.28 9.73
N LYS A 2 16.43 15.36 8.72
CA LYS A 2 16.11 14.92 7.35
C LYS A 2 16.82 13.63 7.00
N PHE A 3 16.16 12.74 6.28
CA PHE A 3 16.83 11.62 5.64
C PHE A 3 17.44 12.09 4.32
N ASP A 4 18.76 12.12 4.29
CA ASP A 4 19.62 12.26 3.11
C ASP A 4 20.89 11.44 3.36
N ARG A 5 21.73 11.29 2.34
CA ARG A 5 22.96 10.50 2.43
C ARG A 5 23.90 10.97 3.55
N LEU A 6 24.12 12.28 3.66
CA LEU A 6 25.10 12.88 4.58
C LEU A 6 24.65 12.79 6.04
N HIS A 7 23.36 12.96 6.30
CA HIS A 7 22.78 13.01 7.64
C HIS A 7 22.11 11.70 8.04
N PHE A 8 22.22 10.63 7.23
CA PHE A 8 21.49 9.39 7.42
C PHE A 8 21.65 8.80 8.83
N ALA A 9 22.88 8.71 9.34
CA ALA A 9 23.17 8.14 10.65
C ALA A 9 22.45 8.90 11.78
N ASN A 10 22.48 10.24 11.71
CA ASN A 10 21.83 11.12 12.67
C ASN A 10 20.30 11.06 12.54
N ALA A 11 19.77 10.97 11.31
CA ALA A 11 18.36 10.80 11.05
C ALA A 11 17.82 9.48 11.60
N LEU A 12 18.46 8.36 11.28
CA LEU A 12 18.11 7.03 11.78
C LEU A 12 18.07 7.04 13.32
N LYS A 13 19.13 7.53 13.98
CA LYS A 13 19.19 7.61 15.44
C LYS A 13 18.11 8.51 16.03
N HIS A 14 17.84 9.65 15.40
CA HIS A 14 16.80 10.58 15.84
C HIS A 14 15.40 9.94 15.79
N TYR A 15 15.01 9.38 14.64
CA TYR A 15 13.68 8.80 14.47
C TYR A 15 13.50 7.52 15.30
N ARG A 16 14.53 6.66 15.39
CA ARG A 16 14.50 5.50 16.28
C ARG A 16 14.23 5.90 17.73
N LYS A 17 14.97 6.89 18.25
CA LYS A 17 14.78 7.39 19.62
C LYS A 17 13.42 8.07 19.81
N LYS A 18 12.97 8.86 18.83
CA LYS A 18 11.65 9.51 18.85
C LYS A 18 10.52 8.49 18.93
N SER A 19 10.67 7.34 18.27
CA SER A 19 9.72 6.23 18.31
C SER A 19 9.96 5.23 19.45
N ASN A 20 10.87 5.54 20.39
CA ASN A 20 11.21 4.69 21.55
C ASN A 20 11.66 3.26 21.23
N TYR A 21 12.25 3.04 20.05
CA TYR A 21 12.78 1.72 19.70
C TYR A 21 14.20 1.52 20.22
N SER A 22 14.51 0.34 20.74
CA SER A 22 15.89 -0.10 20.88
C SER A 22 16.50 -0.37 19.50
N GLN A 23 17.83 -0.48 19.41
CA GLN A 23 18.47 -0.85 18.14
C GLN A 23 18.06 -2.26 17.70
N ASP A 24 17.90 -3.17 18.66
CA ASP A 24 17.51 -4.54 18.40
C ASP A 24 16.06 -4.62 17.94
N GLY A 25 15.14 -4.00 18.69
CA GLY A 25 13.72 -3.94 18.35
C GLY A 25 13.45 -3.26 17.00
N LEU A 26 14.20 -2.21 16.64
CA LEU A 26 14.08 -1.63 15.29
C LEU A 26 14.57 -2.60 14.20
N ALA A 27 15.65 -3.34 14.44
CA ALA A 27 16.15 -4.31 13.48
C ALA A 27 15.13 -5.44 13.25
N GLU A 28 14.51 -5.95 14.32
CA GLU A 28 13.43 -6.95 14.26
C GLU A 28 12.21 -6.43 13.49
N LEU A 29 11.72 -5.23 13.82
CA LEU A 29 10.57 -4.62 13.15
C LEU A 29 10.84 -4.37 11.66
N LEU A 30 12.02 -3.90 11.28
CA LEU A 30 12.39 -3.72 9.87
C LEU A 30 12.44 -5.07 9.14
N SER A 31 13.04 -6.08 9.78
CA SER A 31 13.18 -7.43 9.23
C SER A 31 11.83 -8.09 8.96
N SER A 32 10.86 -7.94 9.89
CA SER A 32 9.50 -8.46 9.74
C SER A 32 8.63 -7.61 8.80
N ALA A 33 8.92 -6.32 8.64
CA ALA A 33 8.13 -5.44 7.77
C ALA A 33 8.43 -5.64 6.28
N HIS A 34 9.68 -5.90 5.88
CA HIS A 34 10.05 -6.02 4.47
C HIS A 34 11.36 -6.80 4.21
N ARG A 35 11.35 -7.66 3.18
CA ARG A 35 12.42 -8.59 2.80
C ARG A 35 13.80 -7.98 2.61
N VAL A 36 13.89 -6.71 2.22
CA VAL A 36 15.18 -5.98 2.07
C VAL A 36 16.00 -5.92 3.38
N PHE A 37 15.31 -6.06 4.52
CA PHE A 37 15.87 -6.00 5.86
C PHE A 37 15.93 -7.38 6.55
N SER A 38 15.60 -8.47 5.87
CA SER A 38 15.60 -9.84 6.43
C SER A 38 16.91 -10.26 7.11
N SER A 39 18.05 -9.67 6.71
CA SER A 39 19.38 -9.91 7.29
C SER A 39 19.84 -8.83 8.26
N LEU A 40 18.99 -7.87 8.59
CA LEU A 40 19.34 -6.76 9.48
C LEU A 40 19.36 -7.24 10.93
N ASN A 41 20.42 -6.90 11.65
CA ASN A 41 20.57 -7.17 13.07
C ASN A 41 20.99 -5.91 13.83
N GLN A 42 20.93 -5.96 15.16
CA GLN A 42 21.32 -4.86 16.05
C GLN A 42 22.73 -4.32 15.73
N ALA A 43 23.71 -5.20 15.49
CA ALA A 43 25.11 -4.80 15.26
C ALA A 43 25.27 -3.95 13.99
N THR A 44 24.61 -4.36 12.91
CA THR A 44 24.59 -3.63 11.63
C THR A 44 23.91 -2.27 11.79
N LEU A 45 22.75 -2.23 12.47
CA LEU A 45 22.05 -0.98 12.74
C LEU A 45 22.92 -0.02 13.59
N SER A 46 23.63 -0.55 14.59
CA SER A 46 24.58 0.20 15.42
C SER A 46 25.76 0.76 14.61
N GLN A 47 26.23 0.05 13.58
CA GLN A 47 27.26 0.57 12.68
C GLN A 47 26.72 1.69 11.79
N TRP A 48 25.47 1.58 11.31
CA TRP A 48 24.82 2.66 10.55
C TRP A 48 24.61 3.92 11.39
N GLU A 49 24.13 3.80 12.63
CA GLU A 49 23.93 4.96 13.52
C GLU A 49 25.23 5.65 13.94
N ARG A 50 26.36 4.93 13.88
CA ARG A 50 27.70 5.50 14.14
C ARG A 50 28.37 6.03 12.87
N GLY A 51 27.74 5.89 11.70
CA GLY A 51 28.34 6.25 10.41
C GLY A 51 29.55 5.40 10.02
N LYS A 52 29.75 4.23 10.66
CA LYS A 52 30.88 3.33 10.35
C LYS A 52 30.68 2.59 9.03
N ILE A 53 29.43 2.26 8.70
CA ILE A 53 29.05 1.62 7.45
C ILE A 53 27.92 2.43 6.84
N GLU A 54 28.07 2.75 5.56
CA GLU A 54 27.02 3.40 4.79
C GLU A 54 26.04 2.34 4.23
N PRO A 55 24.74 2.36 4.59
CA PRO A 55 23.76 1.48 3.96
C PRO A 55 23.57 1.82 2.48
N THR A 56 23.15 0.83 1.70
CA THR A 56 22.79 1.05 0.29
C THR A 56 21.64 2.07 0.17
N LEU A 57 21.56 2.76 -0.97
CA LEU A 57 20.45 3.70 -1.24
C LEU A 57 19.08 3.04 -0.98
N LEU A 58 18.86 1.82 -1.45
CA LEU A 58 17.59 1.11 -1.24
C LEU A 58 17.26 0.93 0.25
N ARG A 59 18.26 0.61 1.10
CA ARG A 59 18.05 0.47 2.55
C ARG A 59 17.82 1.82 3.22
N ARG A 60 18.46 2.89 2.75
CA ARG A 60 18.17 4.26 3.21
C ARG A 60 16.74 4.68 2.90
N LEU A 61 16.29 4.44 1.67
CA LEU A 61 14.91 4.68 1.26
C LEU A 61 13.94 3.88 2.13
N GLY A 62 14.17 2.57 2.28
CA GLY A 62 13.28 1.74 3.08
C GLY A 62 13.17 2.19 4.54
N ILE A 63 14.27 2.66 5.14
CA ILE A 63 14.25 3.22 6.50
C ILE A 63 13.49 4.54 6.56
N ALA A 64 13.69 5.45 5.59
CA ALA A 64 12.92 6.69 5.53
C ALA A 64 11.41 6.40 5.41
N HIS A 65 11.04 5.45 4.56
CA HIS A 65 9.65 4.99 4.40
C HIS A 65 9.09 4.34 5.67
N PHE A 66 9.85 3.50 6.36
CA PHE A 66 9.43 2.90 7.63
C PHE A 66 9.02 3.97 8.65
N PHE A 67 9.76 5.08 8.71
CA PHE A 67 9.43 6.22 9.57
C PHE A 67 8.48 7.24 8.93
N GLN A 68 7.92 6.93 7.74
CA GLN A 68 7.02 7.80 6.97
C GLN A 68 7.62 9.20 6.71
N GLN A 69 8.91 9.24 6.41
CA GLN A 69 9.64 10.47 6.11
C GLN A 69 10.11 10.50 4.65
N PRO A 70 10.15 11.68 4.02
CA PRO A 70 10.74 11.81 2.69
C PRO A 70 12.25 11.62 2.73
N TYR A 71 12.79 10.93 1.73
CA TYR A 71 14.22 10.87 1.46
C TYR A 71 14.63 11.95 0.45
N HIS A 72 15.70 12.67 0.75
CA HIS A 72 16.22 13.73 -0.11
C HIS A 72 17.47 13.22 -0.84
N TYR A 73 17.34 13.09 -2.16
CA TYR A 73 18.38 12.62 -3.04
C TYR A 73 19.44 13.69 -3.28
N ASP A 74 20.71 13.29 -3.32
CA ASP A 74 21.73 14.09 -4.00
C ASP A 74 21.62 13.92 -5.54
N GLU A 75 22.34 14.74 -6.30
CA GLU A 75 22.27 14.69 -7.77
C GLU A 75 22.65 13.34 -8.37
N GLN A 76 23.61 12.64 -7.75
CA GLN A 76 24.10 11.35 -8.23
C GLN A 76 23.05 10.26 -7.97
N GLU A 77 22.48 10.25 -6.77
CA GLU A 77 21.39 9.34 -6.40
C GLU A 77 20.17 9.57 -7.29
N LEU A 78 19.79 10.83 -7.53
CA LEU A 78 18.66 11.18 -8.39
C LEU A 78 18.85 10.65 -9.82
N LYS A 79 20.05 10.79 -10.39
CA LYS A 79 20.40 10.20 -11.70
C LYS A 79 20.22 8.68 -11.70
N SER A 80 20.57 8.01 -10.60
CA SER A 80 20.47 6.55 -10.49
C SER A 80 19.02 6.03 -10.37
N VAL A 81 18.12 6.81 -9.75
CA VAL A 81 16.71 6.40 -9.53
C VAL A 81 15.75 6.93 -10.59
N LYS A 82 16.16 7.87 -11.45
CA LYS A 82 15.31 8.52 -12.46
C LYS A 82 14.46 7.54 -13.26
N LYS A 83 15.06 6.44 -13.74
CA LYS A 83 14.34 5.40 -14.49
C LYS A 83 13.30 4.68 -13.64
N ALA A 84 13.60 4.41 -12.37
CA ALA A 84 12.67 3.75 -11.48
C ALA A 84 11.44 4.63 -11.20
N LEU A 85 11.66 5.94 -11.02
CA LEU A 85 10.59 6.91 -10.78
C LEU A 85 9.66 7.15 -11.98
N GLN A 86 10.01 6.65 -13.17
CA GLN A 86 9.18 6.71 -14.37
C GLN A 86 8.20 5.52 -14.48
N HIS A 87 8.32 4.50 -13.62
CA HIS A 87 7.35 3.41 -13.62
C HIS A 87 5.95 3.94 -13.30
N PRO A 88 4.92 3.54 -14.06
CA PRO A 88 3.57 4.01 -13.81
C PRO A 88 3.10 3.51 -12.45
N VAL A 89 2.55 4.44 -11.64
CA VAL A 89 1.86 4.10 -10.41
C VAL A 89 0.38 4.43 -10.61
N ASN A 90 -0.47 3.43 -10.45
CA ASN A 90 -1.92 3.67 -10.48
C ASN A 90 -2.28 4.70 -9.40
N PHE A 91 -3.11 5.68 -9.76
CA PHE A 91 -3.62 6.71 -8.85
C PHE A 91 -2.56 7.65 -8.28
N GLN A 92 -1.45 7.87 -8.99
CA GLN A 92 -0.41 8.83 -8.56
C GLN A 92 -0.90 10.29 -8.65
N ASN A 93 -1.80 10.58 -9.59
CA ASN A 93 -2.36 11.92 -9.84
C ASN A 93 -3.88 11.93 -9.57
N LEU A 94 -4.27 11.94 -8.30
CA LEU A 94 -5.68 12.07 -7.87
C LEU A 94 -6.07 13.53 -7.61
N ASN A 95 -5.45 14.46 -8.32
CA ASN A 95 -5.73 15.89 -8.14
C ASN A 95 -6.99 16.23 -8.94
N THR A 96 -8.06 16.54 -8.21
CA THR A 96 -9.27 17.14 -8.76
C THR A 96 -9.16 18.66 -8.70
N VAL A 97 -9.84 19.37 -9.61
CA VAL A 97 -9.90 20.84 -9.58
C VAL A 97 -10.62 21.34 -8.33
N TYR A 98 -11.65 20.62 -7.90
CA TYR A 98 -12.43 20.90 -6.70
C TYR A 98 -12.09 19.92 -5.59
N ASP A 99 -12.19 20.38 -4.34
CA ASP A 99 -12.14 19.49 -3.18
C ASP A 99 -13.50 18.80 -2.98
N TYR A 100 -13.45 17.52 -2.59
CA TYR A 100 -14.62 16.68 -2.38
C TYR A 100 -14.54 16.07 -0.99
N GLU A 101 -15.30 16.63 -0.05
CA GLU A 101 -15.46 16.06 1.28
C GLU A 101 -16.51 14.94 1.31
N ILE A 102 -16.44 14.09 2.34
CA ILE A 102 -17.45 13.05 2.55
C ILE A 102 -18.57 13.66 3.39
N THR A 103 -19.72 13.91 2.78
CA THR A 103 -20.90 14.43 3.48
C THR A 103 -21.83 13.33 3.98
N HIS A 104 -21.81 12.17 3.32
CA HIS A 104 -22.69 11.05 3.65
C HIS A 104 -21.99 9.70 3.39
N ARG A 105 -22.40 8.68 4.15
CA ARG A 105 -21.92 7.30 4.03
C ARG A 105 -23.11 6.36 4.06
N SER A 106 -23.10 5.36 3.18
CA SER A 106 -24.12 4.31 3.14
C SER A 106 -23.45 2.95 3.25
N HIS A 107 -24.08 2.03 3.98
CA HIS A 107 -23.64 0.65 4.10
C HIS A 107 -24.84 -0.27 3.96
N VAL A 108 -24.90 -0.99 2.83
CA VAL A 108 -26.04 -1.85 2.50
C VAL A 108 -25.56 -3.17 1.89
N ALA A 109 -26.45 -4.16 1.87
CA ALA A 109 -26.27 -5.32 1.02
C ALA A 109 -26.30 -4.86 -0.45
N PHE A 110 -25.46 -5.46 -1.30
CA PHE A 110 -25.26 -4.98 -2.67
C PHE A 110 -26.56 -5.05 -3.50
N ASP A 111 -27.41 -6.05 -3.26
CA ASP A 111 -28.72 -6.21 -3.90
C ASP A 111 -29.69 -5.07 -3.57
N LYS A 112 -29.56 -4.45 -2.40
CA LYS A 112 -30.37 -3.31 -1.94
C LYS A 112 -29.84 -1.94 -2.33
N LEU A 113 -28.68 -1.88 -3.01
CA LEU A 113 -28.16 -0.62 -3.53
C LEU A 113 -29.06 -0.12 -4.67
N ASP A 114 -29.20 1.19 -4.77
CA ASP A 114 -29.85 1.85 -5.90
C ASP A 114 -29.17 1.45 -7.23
N GLU A 115 -29.95 1.39 -8.31
CA GLU A 115 -29.47 0.91 -9.62
C GLU A 115 -28.49 1.87 -10.28
N ASP A 116 -28.64 3.19 -10.08
CA ASP A 116 -27.69 4.17 -10.62
C ASP A 116 -26.32 3.99 -9.94
N ASP A 117 -26.29 3.86 -8.62
CA ASP A 117 -25.07 3.59 -7.87
C ASP A 117 -24.45 2.22 -8.21
N LYS A 118 -25.26 1.17 -8.40
CA LYS A 118 -24.78 -0.14 -8.86
C LYS A 118 -24.07 -0.03 -10.21
N GLN A 119 -24.69 0.68 -11.16
CA GLN A 119 -24.11 0.88 -12.49
C GLN A 119 -22.79 1.66 -12.40
N LEU A 120 -22.73 2.72 -11.58
CA LEU A 120 -21.49 3.46 -11.34
C LEU A 120 -20.38 2.57 -10.75
N ILE A 121 -20.72 1.66 -9.82
CA ILE A 121 -19.77 0.71 -9.24
C ILE A 121 -19.27 -0.29 -10.28
N PHE A 122 -20.16 -0.82 -11.13
CA PHE A 122 -19.76 -1.70 -12.23
C PHE A 122 -18.84 -1.00 -13.23
N ASP A 123 -19.22 0.20 -13.68
CA ASP A 123 -18.44 0.95 -14.67
C ASP A 123 -17.09 1.40 -14.13
N SER A 124 -17.06 1.86 -12.87
CA SER A 124 -15.81 2.26 -12.21
C SER A 124 -14.91 1.04 -11.97
N HIS A 125 -15.46 -0.09 -11.51
CA HIS A 125 -14.70 -1.33 -11.38
C HIS A 125 -14.14 -1.77 -12.74
N PHE A 126 -14.96 -1.80 -13.79
CA PHE A 126 -14.51 -2.23 -15.12
C PHE A 126 -13.39 -1.32 -15.65
N ARG A 127 -13.55 0.01 -15.57
CA ARG A 127 -12.50 0.96 -15.96
C ARG A 127 -11.21 0.78 -15.16
N GLN A 128 -11.32 0.41 -13.89
CA GLN A 128 -10.19 0.29 -12.98
C GLN A 128 -9.49 -1.10 -13.05
N ASN A 129 -10.23 -2.16 -13.36
CA ASN A 129 -9.77 -3.56 -13.32
C ASN A 129 -9.61 -4.19 -14.70
N GLY A 130 -10.33 -3.71 -15.71
CA GLY A 130 -10.39 -4.29 -17.06
C GLY A 130 -11.27 -5.54 -17.17
N ASN A 131 -12.04 -5.88 -16.14
CA ASN A 131 -12.95 -7.03 -16.10
C ASN A 131 -14.22 -6.68 -15.31
N ALA A 132 -15.25 -7.51 -15.43
CA ALA A 132 -16.52 -7.27 -14.73
C ALA A 132 -16.39 -7.62 -13.24
N VAL A 133 -17.20 -6.96 -12.40
CA VAL A 133 -17.32 -7.31 -10.97
C VAL A 133 -17.77 -8.76 -10.81
N THR A 134 -18.69 -9.21 -11.65
CA THR A 134 -19.22 -10.59 -11.65
C THR A 134 -18.13 -11.63 -11.87
N ASP A 135 -17.14 -11.37 -12.73
CA ASP A 135 -15.98 -12.26 -12.92
C ASP A 135 -15.20 -12.47 -11.60
N THR A 136 -15.22 -11.48 -10.70
CA THR A 136 -14.57 -11.57 -9.39
C THR A 136 -15.45 -12.34 -8.40
N PHE A 137 -16.76 -12.11 -8.42
CA PHE A 137 -17.71 -12.88 -7.60
C PHE A 137 -17.63 -14.37 -7.92
N ASP A 138 -17.65 -14.73 -9.21
CA ASP A 138 -17.62 -16.11 -9.66
C ASP A 138 -16.30 -16.79 -9.29
N ALA A 139 -15.18 -16.13 -9.56
CA ALA A 139 -13.84 -16.67 -9.29
C ALA A 139 -13.57 -16.93 -7.79
N LEU A 140 -14.24 -16.20 -6.90
CA LEU A 140 -14.08 -16.32 -5.45
C LEU A 140 -15.30 -16.97 -4.76
N CYS A 141 -16.29 -17.39 -5.57
CA CYS A 141 -17.58 -17.94 -5.13
C CYS A 141 -18.25 -17.06 -4.07
N LEU A 142 -18.33 -15.75 -4.33
CA LEU A 142 -18.92 -14.73 -3.45
C LEU A 142 -20.39 -14.54 -3.83
N THR A 143 -21.28 -14.54 -2.85
CA THR A 143 -22.74 -14.59 -3.07
C THR A 143 -23.53 -13.57 -2.26
N GLN A 144 -22.93 -12.95 -1.25
CA GLN A 144 -23.57 -11.99 -0.36
C GLN A 144 -22.70 -10.73 -0.20
N PRO A 145 -22.36 -10.04 -1.30
CA PRO A 145 -21.55 -8.84 -1.23
C PRO A 145 -22.29 -7.71 -0.51
N LYS A 146 -21.52 -6.93 0.24
CA LYS A 146 -21.91 -5.67 0.86
C LYS A 146 -21.15 -4.54 0.22
N VAL A 147 -21.75 -3.36 0.23
CA VAL A 147 -21.15 -2.16 -0.30
C VAL A 147 -21.16 -1.05 0.74
N PHE A 148 -20.02 -0.42 0.90
CA PHE A 148 -19.86 0.80 1.67
C PHE A 148 -19.55 1.96 0.72
N CYS A 149 -20.46 2.91 0.60
CA CYS A 149 -20.38 4.04 -0.31
C CYS A 149 -20.06 5.34 0.44
N PHE A 150 -19.23 6.18 -0.18
CA PHE A 150 -18.88 7.52 0.27
C PHE A 150 -19.44 8.54 -0.71
N TYR A 151 -20.16 9.55 -0.22
CA TYR A 151 -20.80 10.56 -1.05
C TYR A 151 -20.34 11.97 -0.70
N TYR A 152 -20.24 12.81 -1.74
CA TYR A 152 -20.30 14.26 -1.62
C TYR A 152 -21.66 14.72 -2.13
N LYS A 153 -22.49 15.21 -1.20
CA LYS A 153 -23.93 15.41 -1.40
C LYS A 153 -24.59 14.10 -1.87
N LYS A 154 -25.04 14.04 -3.12
CA LYS A 154 -25.64 12.84 -3.75
C LYS A 154 -24.68 12.12 -4.71
N MET A 155 -23.47 12.64 -4.91
CA MET A 155 -22.52 12.07 -5.88
C MET A 155 -21.65 11.04 -5.19
N LEU A 156 -21.59 9.82 -5.73
CA LEU A 156 -20.68 8.77 -5.30
C LEU A 156 -19.22 9.19 -5.59
N VAL A 157 -18.40 9.25 -4.55
CA VAL A 157 -16.99 9.68 -4.64
C VAL A 157 -16.00 8.58 -4.23
N GLY A 158 -16.50 7.46 -3.72
CA GLY A 158 -15.72 6.26 -3.48
C GLY A 158 -16.58 5.14 -2.92
N HIS A 159 -16.10 3.91 -3.04
CA HIS A 159 -16.79 2.74 -2.52
C HIS A 159 -15.85 1.60 -2.17
N VAL A 160 -16.31 0.75 -1.25
CA VAL A 160 -15.76 -0.57 -0.96
C VAL A 160 -16.86 -1.59 -1.20
N LEU A 161 -16.70 -2.41 -2.23
CA LEU A 161 -17.50 -3.60 -2.43
C LEU A 161 -16.72 -4.79 -1.88
N TYR A 162 -17.32 -5.53 -0.95
CA TYR A 162 -16.64 -6.62 -0.26
C TYR A 162 -17.60 -7.70 0.20
N GLU A 163 -17.07 -8.87 0.57
CA GLU A 163 -17.84 -9.93 1.21
C GLU A 163 -17.08 -10.47 2.42
N LEU A 164 -17.79 -10.72 3.52
CA LEU A 164 -17.27 -11.44 4.68
C LEU A 164 -17.64 -12.91 4.52
N LYS A 165 -16.63 -13.78 4.44
CA LYS A 165 -16.81 -15.21 4.22
C LYS A 165 -15.74 -16.00 4.98
N GLN A 166 -16.18 -16.94 5.82
CA GLN A 166 -15.31 -17.88 6.56
C GLN A 166 -14.18 -17.21 7.36
N GLY A 167 -14.49 -16.14 8.10
CA GLY A 167 -13.49 -15.43 8.92
C GLY A 167 -12.50 -14.58 8.11
N ALA A 168 -12.82 -14.31 6.85
CA ALA A 168 -12.03 -13.44 5.98
C ALA A 168 -12.91 -12.36 5.32
N ILE A 169 -12.28 -11.25 4.95
CA ILE A 169 -12.85 -10.20 4.13
C ILE A 169 -12.25 -10.24 2.72
N TYR A 170 -13.11 -10.32 1.71
CA TYR A 170 -12.74 -10.29 0.31
C TYR A 170 -13.07 -8.92 -0.27
N LEU A 171 -12.05 -8.13 -0.57
CA LEU A 171 -12.24 -6.81 -1.18
C LEU A 171 -12.38 -6.97 -2.69
N ILE A 172 -13.55 -6.67 -3.23
CA ILE A 172 -13.88 -6.94 -4.63
C ILE A 172 -13.63 -5.70 -5.48
N SER A 173 -14.11 -4.55 -5.02
CA SER A 173 -13.95 -3.27 -5.72
C SER A 173 -13.63 -2.17 -4.73
N VAL A 174 -12.50 -1.50 -4.92
CA VAL A 174 -12.04 -0.40 -4.10
C VAL A 174 -11.71 0.78 -5.02
N VAL A 175 -12.59 1.78 -5.02
CA VAL A 175 -12.45 2.97 -5.88
C VAL A 175 -12.63 4.22 -5.03
N PHE A 176 -11.86 5.25 -5.35
CA PHE A 176 -11.86 6.54 -4.67
C PHE A 176 -11.51 7.63 -5.67
N LEU A 177 -12.05 8.83 -5.46
CA LEU A 177 -11.83 9.99 -6.32
C LEU A 177 -10.56 10.77 -5.95
N THR A 178 -10.31 10.96 -4.64
CA THR A 178 -9.21 11.82 -4.14
C THR A 178 -8.36 11.08 -3.10
N LYS A 179 -7.19 11.64 -2.77
CA LYS A 179 -6.32 11.11 -1.70
C LYS A 179 -7.02 11.10 -0.34
N THR A 180 -7.78 12.15 -0.01
CA THR A 180 -8.52 12.24 1.26
C THR A 180 -9.55 11.12 1.39
N ILE A 181 -10.28 10.85 0.31
CA ILE A 181 -11.28 9.77 0.26
C ILE A 181 -10.61 8.41 0.34
N ARG A 182 -9.46 8.22 -0.34
CA ARG A 182 -8.65 7.01 -0.21
C ARG A 182 -8.28 6.72 1.24
N THR A 183 -7.80 7.73 1.98
CA THR A 183 -7.45 7.56 3.40
C THR A 183 -8.66 7.14 4.23
N ALA A 184 -9.80 7.82 4.06
CA ALA A 184 -11.03 7.48 4.77
C ALA A 184 -11.50 6.04 4.45
N LEU A 185 -11.37 5.63 3.19
CA LEU A 185 -11.71 4.30 2.73
C LEU A 185 -10.79 3.23 3.34
N LEU A 186 -9.48 3.43 3.30
CA LEU A 186 -8.52 2.48 3.87
C LEU A 186 -8.69 2.34 5.39
N ASN A 187 -8.98 3.43 6.09
CA ASN A 187 -9.32 3.40 7.52
C ASN A 187 -10.59 2.57 7.78
N HIS A 188 -11.62 2.74 6.94
CA HIS A 188 -12.83 1.93 7.04
C HIS A 188 -12.53 0.43 6.82
N ILE A 189 -11.72 0.09 5.81
CA ILE A 189 -11.31 -1.29 5.56
C ILE A 189 -10.55 -1.85 6.78
N ALA A 190 -9.61 -1.10 7.35
CA ALA A 190 -8.86 -1.52 8.53
C ALA A 190 -9.80 -1.81 9.72
N GLU A 191 -10.83 -0.97 9.92
CA GLU A 191 -11.82 -1.16 10.99
C GLU A 191 -12.66 -2.43 10.80
N ILE A 192 -13.25 -2.63 9.61
CA ILE A 192 -14.12 -3.79 9.36
C ILE A 192 -13.36 -5.11 9.22
N SER A 193 -12.04 -5.05 9.03
CA SER A 193 -11.18 -6.22 8.85
C SER A 193 -10.40 -6.62 10.09
N ARG A 194 -10.52 -5.88 11.20
CA ARG A 194 -9.70 -6.12 12.40
C ARG A 194 -9.81 -7.59 12.87
N GLY A 195 -8.66 -8.24 13.04
CA GLY A 195 -8.59 -9.66 13.43
C GLY A 195 -9.02 -10.66 12.35
N LEU A 196 -9.27 -10.21 11.11
CA LEU A 196 -9.63 -11.06 9.98
C LEU A 196 -8.46 -11.20 9.00
N MET A 197 -8.53 -12.26 8.18
CA MET A 197 -7.73 -12.34 6.95
C MET A 197 -8.31 -11.40 5.89
N VAL A 198 -7.46 -10.65 5.22
CA VAL A 198 -7.82 -9.69 4.17
C VAL A 198 -7.34 -10.21 2.82
N TYR A 199 -8.26 -10.33 1.88
CA TYR A 199 -7.96 -10.62 0.48
C TYR A 199 -8.04 -9.32 -0.31
N PHE A 200 -6.87 -8.77 -0.66
CA PHE A 200 -6.73 -7.47 -1.29
C PHE A 200 -6.41 -7.60 -2.79
N PRO A 201 -7.19 -6.98 -3.70
CA PRO A 201 -6.93 -7.01 -5.13
C PRO A 201 -5.78 -6.06 -5.50
N ILE A 202 -4.70 -6.60 -6.05
CA ILE A 202 -3.52 -5.85 -6.49
C ILE A 202 -3.31 -6.03 -7.99
N ARG A 203 -3.12 -4.92 -8.72
CA ARG A 203 -2.97 -4.92 -10.19
C ARG A 203 -1.60 -4.45 -10.65
N ASP A 204 -1.10 -3.40 -10.00
CA ASP A 204 0.18 -2.78 -10.30
C ASP A 204 1.33 -3.76 -10.08
N ARG A 205 2.17 -3.99 -11.10
CA ARG A 205 3.25 -4.98 -11.06
C ARG A 205 4.27 -4.68 -9.96
N SER A 206 4.63 -3.42 -9.78
CA SER A 206 5.56 -3.01 -8.74
C SER A 206 4.94 -3.15 -7.35
N LEU A 207 3.63 -2.92 -7.21
CA LEU A 207 2.90 -3.17 -5.97
C LEU A 207 2.78 -4.66 -5.66
N LYS A 208 2.56 -5.53 -6.66
CA LYS A 208 2.57 -7.00 -6.48
C LYS A 208 3.91 -7.48 -5.91
N GLN A 209 5.02 -7.03 -6.51
CA GLN A 209 6.36 -7.32 -6.00
C GLN A 209 6.54 -6.80 -4.57
N PHE A 210 6.09 -5.58 -4.29
CA PHE A 210 6.17 -4.96 -2.98
C PHE A 210 5.38 -5.74 -1.91
N MET A 211 4.13 -6.13 -2.18
CA MET A 211 3.35 -6.94 -1.24
C MET A 211 4.02 -8.28 -0.95
N SER A 212 4.62 -8.90 -1.96
CA SER A 212 5.38 -10.15 -1.79
C SER A 212 6.67 -9.94 -0.96
N ASP A 213 7.31 -8.78 -1.12
CA ASP A 213 8.46 -8.39 -0.31
C ASP A 213 8.04 -7.99 1.13
N CYS A 214 6.77 -7.61 1.38
CA CYS A 214 6.15 -7.45 2.70
C CYS A 214 5.61 -8.76 3.29
N PHE A 215 5.99 -9.92 2.75
CA PHE A 215 5.59 -11.25 3.21
C PHE A 215 4.08 -11.55 3.12
N LEU A 216 3.35 -10.82 2.28
CA LEU A 216 1.97 -11.17 1.92
C LEU A 216 1.96 -12.26 0.85
N GLU A 217 1.02 -13.18 0.96
CA GLU A 217 0.93 -14.32 0.06
C GLU A 217 0.03 -14.03 -1.13
N LYS A 218 0.41 -14.53 -2.30
CA LYS A 218 -0.47 -14.50 -3.48
C LYS A 218 -1.41 -15.71 -3.40
N CYS A 219 -2.71 -15.47 -3.29
CA CYS A 219 -3.67 -16.56 -3.09
C CYS A 219 -4.44 -16.98 -4.35
N CYS A 220 -4.94 -16.02 -5.13
CA CYS A 220 -5.79 -16.33 -6.28
C CYS A 220 -5.71 -15.28 -7.39
N TYR A 221 -6.20 -15.67 -8.57
CA TYR A 221 -6.17 -14.89 -9.78
C TYR A 221 -7.53 -14.91 -10.47
N SER A 222 -8.07 -13.72 -10.76
CA SER A 222 -9.20 -13.57 -11.66
C SER A 222 -8.78 -12.68 -12.82
N ARG A 223 -8.62 -13.27 -14.01
CA ARG A 223 -8.32 -12.68 -15.34
C ARG A 223 -7.23 -11.61 -15.42
N SER A 224 -7.34 -10.48 -14.73
CA SER A 224 -6.40 -9.34 -14.72
C SER A 224 -5.98 -8.94 -13.30
N VAL A 225 -6.67 -9.42 -12.27
CA VAL A 225 -6.48 -9.06 -10.87
C VAL A 225 -5.85 -10.21 -10.10
N THR A 226 -4.81 -9.91 -9.32
CA THR A 226 -4.18 -10.86 -8.41
C THR A 226 -4.52 -10.47 -6.99
N PHE A 227 -5.00 -11.43 -6.22
CA PHE A 227 -5.28 -11.22 -4.81
C PHE A 227 -4.07 -11.57 -3.96
N TYR A 228 -3.81 -10.70 -2.98
CA TYR A 228 -2.86 -10.93 -1.92
C TYR A 228 -3.62 -11.13 -0.61
N VAL A 229 -3.14 -12.06 0.20
CA VAL A 229 -3.73 -12.43 1.48
C VAL A 229 -2.73 -12.22 2.62
N GLY A 230 -3.27 -11.79 3.76
CA GLY A 230 -2.56 -11.56 5.01
C GLY A 230 -3.56 -11.15 6.09
N THR A 231 -3.11 -11.05 7.34
CA THR A 231 -3.94 -10.50 8.40
C THR A 231 -4.17 -9.01 8.19
N SER A 232 -5.22 -8.46 8.79
CA SER A 232 -5.49 -7.02 8.77
C SER A 232 -4.28 -6.21 9.25
N GLU A 233 -3.63 -6.64 10.32
CA GLU A 233 -2.45 -6.01 10.91
C GLU A 233 -1.27 -6.02 9.91
N GLN A 234 -1.09 -7.10 9.15
CA GLN A 234 -0.04 -7.13 8.12
C GLN A 234 -0.24 -6.08 7.03
N PHE A 235 -1.50 -5.75 6.67
CA PHE A 235 -1.80 -4.72 5.68
C PHE A 235 -1.79 -3.30 6.27
N PHE A 236 -2.41 -3.12 7.43
CA PHE A 236 -2.77 -1.80 7.95
C PHE A 236 -1.90 -1.31 9.11
N ASP A 237 -1.10 -2.20 9.72
CA ASP A 237 -0.14 -1.81 10.77
C ASP A 237 1.32 -1.88 10.28
N ASN A 238 1.57 -2.45 9.09
CA ASN A 238 2.91 -2.47 8.51
C ASN A 238 3.33 -1.05 8.06
N PRO A 239 4.38 -0.44 8.67
CA PRO A 239 4.77 0.93 8.36
C PRO A 239 5.20 1.15 6.91
N MET A 240 5.72 0.11 6.26
CA MET A 240 6.14 0.17 4.86
C MET A 240 4.94 0.27 3.93
N ILE A 241 3.87 -0.48 4.23
CA ILE A 241 2.62 -0.43 3.45
C ILE A 241 1.91 0.90 3.70
N LEU A 242 1.84 1.35 4.95
CA LEU A 242 1.28 2.66 5.30
C LEU A 242 1.98 3.80 4.54
N SER A 243 3.31 3.79 4.47
CA SER A 243 4.08 4.77 3.69
C SER A 243 3.67 4.81 2.21
N VAL A 244 3.46 3.64 1.59
CA VAL A 244 2.95 3.55 0.21
C VAL A 244 1.51 4.07 0.11
N MET A 245 0.65 3.78 1.10
CA MET A 245 -0.72 4.29 1.17
C MET A 245 -0.78 5.81 1.36
N GLU A 246 0.20 6.42 2.00
CA GLU A 246 0.34 7.88 2.14
C GLU A 246 0.85 8.56 0.86
N GLY A 247 1.41 7.79 -0.07
CA GLY A 247 1.85 8.26 -1.38
C GLY A 247 3.36 8.23 -1.61
N TYR A 248 4.15 7.74 -0.66
CA TYR A 248 5.59 7.54 -0.88
C TYR A 248 5.82 6.27 -1.69
N GLN A 249 6.18 6.40 -2.97
CA GLN A 249 6.29 5.28 -3.91
C GLN A 249 7.73 4.88 -4.25
N ASP A 250 8.69 5.78 -4.04
CA ASP A 250 10.05 5.67 -4.56
C ASP A 250 10.80 4.44 -4.05
N PHE A 251 10.71 4.08 -2.77
CA PHE A 251 11.28 2.80 -2.28
C PHE A 251 10.77 1.58 -3.06
N ARG A 252 9.44 1.46 -3.22
CA ARG A 252 8.79 0.38 -3.99
C ARG A 252 9.28 0.36 -5.43
N LEU A 253 9.34 1.52 -6.08
CA LEU A 253 9.71 1.62 -7.50
C LEU A 253 11.20 1.31 -7.73
N VAL A 254 12.08 1.82 -6.87
CA VAL A 254 13.52 1.53 -6.92
C VAL A 254 13.77 0.04 -6.68
N ARG A 255 13.08 -0.56 -5.71
CA ARG A 255 13.13 -2.01 -5.47
C ARG A 255 12.72 -2.79 -6.71
N TYR A 256 11.59 -2.43 -7.31
CA TYR A 256 11.06 -3.10 -8.49
C TYR A 256 12.04 -3.04 -9.67
N GLU A 257 12.61 -1.87 -9.98
CA GLU A 257 13.60 -1.72 -11.05
C GLU A 257 14.86 -2.57 -10.80
N GLN A 258 15.33 -2.68 -9.55
CA GLN A 258 16.48 -3.54 -9.22
C GLN A 258 16.19 -5.02 -9.44
N VAL A 259 15.00 -5.50 -9.10
CA VAL A 259 14.60 -6.90 -9.32
C VAL A 259 14.46 -7.19 -10.81
N GLN A 260 13.83 -6.28 -11.56
CA GLN A 260 13.68 -6.42 -13.02
C GLN A 260 15.02 -6.50 -13.75
N LYS A 261 16.03 -5.74 -13.32
CA LYS A 261 17.38 -5.82 -13.90
C LYS A 261 18.04 -7.18 -13.63
N LYS A 262 17.88 -7.74 -12.43
CA LYS A 262 18.47 -9.03 -12.07
C LYS A 262 17.86 -10.22 -12.81
N GLN A 263 16.60 -10.12 -13.25
CA GLN A 263 15.92 -11.17 -14.02
C GLN A 263 16.29 -11.17 -15.51
N LYS A 264 16.96 -10.12 -16.00
CA LYS A 264 17.40 -9.98 -17.39
C LYS A 264 18.87 -10.39 -17.61
N VAL A 265 19.58 -10.69 -16.53
CA VAL A 265 20.95 -11.20 -16.51
C VAL A 265 20.88 -12.70 -16.26
#